data_AF-A0A0B3AGG5-F1
#
_entry.id   AF-A0A0B3AGG5-F1
#
_cell.length_a   1.000
_cell.length_b   1.000
_cell.length_c   1.000
_cell.angle_alpha   90.00
_cell.angle_beta   90.00
_cell.angle_gamma   90.00
#
_symmetry.space_group_name_H-M   'P 1'
#
loop_
_entity.id
_entity.type
_entity.pdbx_description
1 polymer ?
#
loop_
_entity_poly.entity_id
_entity_poly.type
_entity_poly.pdbx_seq_one_letter_code
_entity_poly.pdbx_strand_id
1 'polypeptide(L)'
;MKKEALSDIGVLFLRFGLAFVFFYFGLDKFIHMQANASTIASLGFAPFNPTFFTIFQGILEIMIGTFLVLGLFTRIAAGAASFILTAIILVFWFKQHIFLQRDVGLLAMALFLLLNGGGRLGLDRYVRVRGMLEKN
;
A
#
# COMPACT_ATOMS: atom_id res chain seq x y z
N MET A 1 29.42 -7.76 2.90
CA MET A 1 28.56 -8.83 2.34
C MET A 1 27.39 -9.25 3.25
N LYS A 2 27.57 -9.84 4.45
CA LYS A 2 26.42 -10.35 5.25
C LYS A 2 25.38 -9.26 5.65
N LYS A 3 25.83 -8.06 6.03
CA LYS A 3 24.93 -6.94 6.41
C LYS A 3 24.06 -6.44 5.26
N GLU A 4 24.59 -6.39 4.04
CA GLU A 4 23.84 -5.95 2.86
C GLU A 4 22.74 -6.95 2.50
N ALA A 5 23.04 -8.24 2.52
CA ALA A 5 22.04 -9.29 2.26
C ALA A 5 20.92 -9.30 3.31
N LEU A 6 21.25 -9.10 4.59
CA LEU A 6 20.26 -8.99 5.66
C LEU A 6 19.37 -7.75 5.50
N SER A 7 19.94 -6.63 5.05
CA SER A 7 19.18 -5.42 4.73
C SER A 7 18.19 -5.66 3.59
N ASP A 8 18.64 -6.30 2.50
CA ASP A 8 17.80 -6.62 1.35
C ASP A 8 16.64 -7.58 1.70
N ILE A 9 16.92 -8.59 2.54
CA ILE A 9 15.90 -9.50 3.06
C ILE A 9 14.89 -8.74 3.94
N GLY A 10 15.35 -7.85 4.82
CA GLY A 10 14.47 -7.01 5.63
C GLY A 10 13.51 -6.18 4.78
N VAL A 11 14.02 -5.53 3.72
CA VAL A 11 13.18 -4.77 2.78
C VAL A 11 12.17 -5.67 2.07
N LEU A 12 12.56 -6.90 1.71
CA LEU A 12 11.68 -7.87 1.09
C LEU A 12 10.51 -8.25 2.03
N PHE A 13 10.78 -8.51 3.31
CA PHE A 13 9.74 -8.78 4.31
C PHE A 13 8.81 -7.59 4.51
N LEU A 14 9.34 -6.36 4.55
CA LEU A 14 8.51 -5.16 4.66
C LEU A 14 7.55 -5.02 3.46
N ARG A 15 8.04 -5.31 2.25
CA ARG A 15 7.22 -5.28 1.03
C ARG A 15 6.13 -6.34 1.06
N PHE A 16 6.46 -7.59 1.37
CA PHE A 16 5.48 -8.66 1.43
C PHE A 16 4.47 -8.47 2.56
N GLY A 17 4.91 -8.05 3.74
CA GLY A 17 4.03 -7.77 4.87
C GLY A 17 3.04 -6.66 4.54
N LEU A 18 3.52 -5.54 3.97
CA LEU A 18 2.66 -4.44 3.57
C LEU A 18 1.70 -4.87 2.43
N ALA A 19 2.21 -5.57 1.41
CA ALA A 19 1.40 -6.03 0.30
C ALA A 19 0.31 -7.02 0.71
N PHE A 20 0.62 -7.94 1.64
CA PHE A 20 -0.35 -8.90 2.15
C PHE A 20 -1.56 -8.20 2.78
N VAL A 21 -1.31 -7.17 3.59
CA VAL A 21 -2.39 -6.41 4.22
C VAL A 21 -3.22 -5.65 3.20
N PHE A 22 -2.57 -5.03 2.21
CA PHE A 22 -3.27 -4.35 1.11
C PHE A 22 -4.12 -5.32 0.27
N PHE A 23 -3.63 -6.54 0.01
CA PHE A 23 -4.43 -7.56 -0.66
C PHE A 23 -5.60 -8.02 0.19
N TYR A 24 -5.38 -8.24 1.49
CA TYR A 24 -6.44 -8.65 2.40
C TYR A 24 -7.58 -7.64 2.40
N PHE A 25 -7.29 -6.35 2.66
CA PHE A 25 -8.31 -5.31 2.69
C PHE A 25 -8.86 -4.96 1.30
N GLY A 26 -8.05 -5.10 0.25
CA GLY A 26 -8.49 -4.86 -1.12
C GLY A 26 -9.50 -5.91 -1.57
N LEU A 27 -9.23 -7.19 -1.30
CA LEU A 27 -10.14 -8.31 -1.63
C LEU A 27 -11.39 -8.29 -0.74
N ASP A 28 -11.24 -7.95 0.54
CA ASP A 28 -12.37 -7.86 1.48
C ASP A 28 -13.47 -6.90 0.99
N LYS A 29 -13.09 -5.82 0.31
CA LYS A 29 -14.06 -4.87 -0.29
C LYS A 29 -14.95 -5.49 -1.36
N PHE A 30 -14.52 -6.55 -2.02
CA PHE A 30 -15.34 -7.27 -3.00
C PHE A 30 -16.15 -8.39 -2.36
N ILE A 31 -15.60 -9.07 -1.36
CA ILE A 31 -16.27 -10.17 -0.65
C ILE A 31 -17.39 -9.62 0.25
N HIS A 32 -17.10 -8.58 1.02
CA HIS A 32 -18.02 -7.95 1.97
C HIS A 32 -18.42 -6.54 1.51
N MET A 33 -18.83 -6.42 0.24
CA MET A 33 -19.14 -5.13 -0.40
C MET A 33 -20.15 -4.29 0.38
N GLN A 34 -21.25 -4.89 0.85
CA GLN A 34 -22.33 -4.18 1.53
C GLN A 34 -21.86 -3.57 2.87
N ALA A 35 -21.07 -4.32 3.64
CA ALA A 35 -20.54 -3.84 4.92
C ALA A 35 -19.46 -2.75 4.74
N ASN A 36 -18.62 -2.88 3.71
CA ASN A 36 -17.62 -1.87 3.40
C ASN A 36 -18.25 -0.59 2.84
N ALA A 37 -19.25 -0.70 1.97
CA ALA A 37 -19.98 0.45 1.43
C ALA A 37 -20.79 1.18 2.51
N SER A 38 -21.38 0.47 3.47
CA SER A 38 -22.07 1.10 4.61
C SER A 38 -21.10 1.81 5.55
N THR A 39 -19.90 1.27 5.74
CA THR A 39 -18.82 1.95 6.47
C THR A 39 -18.40 3.23 5.75
N ILE A 40 -18.19 3.19 4.43
CA ILE A 40 -17.88 4.40 3.66
C ILE A 40 -19.01 5.44 3.72
N ALA A 41 -20.27 4.99 3.69
CA ALA A 41 -21.43 5.86 3.85
C ALA A 41 -21.46 6.54 5.23
N SER A 42 -21.12 5.82 6.30
CA SER A 42 -21.11 6.36 7.67
C SER A 42 -20.01 7.42 7.89
N LEU A 43 -18.95 7.39 7.08
CA LEU A 43 -17.87 8.39 7.12
C LEU A 43 -18.29 9.75 6.53
N GLY A 44 -19.44 9.83 5.86
CA GLY A 44 -20.01 11.08 5.37
C GLY A 44 -19.31 11.65 4.13
N PHE A 45 -18.78 10.79 3.24
CA PHE A 45 -18.26 11.20 1.92
C PHE A 45 -19.41 11.59 0.98
N ALA A 46 -20.00 12.77 1.24
CA ALA A 46 -21.29 13.19 0.71
C ALA A 46 -21.43 13.47 -0.80
N PRO A 47 -20.38 13.59 -1.65
CA PRO A 47 -20.61 13.70 -3.10
C PRO A 47 -20.41 12.38 -3.88
N PHE A 48 -19.89 11.30 -3.28
CA PHE A 48 -19.54 10.09 -4.01
C PHE A 48 -20.46 8.91 -3.65
N ASN A 49 -20.83 8.13 -4.66
CA ASN A 49 -21.54 6.87 -4.44
C ASN A 49 -20.65 5.93 -3.58
N PRO A 50 -21.08 5.51 -2.37
CA PRO A 50 -20.25 4.72 -1.46
C PRO A 50 -19.78 3.40 -2.05
N THR A 51 -20.64 2.73 -2.83
CA THR A 51 -20.32 1.46 -3.50
C THR A 51 -19.24 1.66 -4.55
N PHE A 52 -19.36 2.70 -5.38
CA PHE A 52 -18.35 3.04 -6.37
C PHE A 52 -17.00 3.33 -5.72
N PHE A 53 -16.98 4.13 -4.65
CA PHE A 53 -15.76 4.44 -3.92
C PHE A 53 -15.13 3.19 -3.28
N THR A 54 -15.96 2.28 -2.74
CA THR A 54 -15.52 0.99 -2.20
C THR A 54 -14.81 0.16 -3.26
N ILE A 55 -15.41 0.03 -4.45
CA ILE A 55 -14.82 -0.70 -5.57
C ILE A 55 -13.49 -0.06 -5.99
N PHE A 56 -13.50 1.26 -6.18
CA PHE A 56 -12.31 2.00 -6.59
C PHE A 56 -11.15 1.85 -5.60
N GLN A 57 -11.43 1.98 -4.31
CA GLN A 57 -10.43 1.79 -3.26
C GLN A 57 -9.91 0.35 -3.25
N GLY A 58 -10.78 -0.66 -3.41
CA GLY A 58 -10.37 -2.06 -3.48
C GLY A 58 -9.43 -2.36 -4.65
N ILE A 59 -9.73 -1.81 -5.84
CA ILE A 59 -8.84 -1.92 -7.00
C ILE A 59 -7.48 -1.28 -6.71
N LEU A 60 -7.46 -0.06 -6.18
CA LEU A 60 -6.22 0.63 -5.85
C LEU A 60 -5.36 -0.15 -4.86
N GLU A 61 -5.98 -0.71 -3.82
CA GLU A 61 -5.26 -1.47 -2.80
C GLU A 61 -4.63 -2.75 -3.38
N ILE A 62 -5.36 -3.48 -4.22
CA ILE A 62 -4.85 -4.68 -4.92
C ILE A 62 -3.70 -4.30 -5.87
N MET A 63 -3.83 -3.19 -6.60
CA MET A 63 -2.76 -2.70 -7.50
C MET A 63 -1.50 -2.34 -6.72
N ILE A 64 -1.64 -1.63 -5.60
CA ILE A 64 -0.52 -1.28 -4.70
C ILE A 64 0.15 -2.56 -4.16
N GLY A 65 -0.64 -3.52 -3.66
CA GLY A 65 -0.12 -4.80 -3.18
C GLY A 65 0.67 -5.54 -4.26
N THR A 66 0.15 -5.55 -5.49
CA THR A 66 0.81 -6.17 -6.65
C THR A 66 2.15 -5.51 -6.95
N PHE A 67 2.20 -4.17 -7.03
CA PHE A 67 3.45 -3.45 -7.27
C PHE A 67 4.47 -3.64 -6.15
N LEU A 68 4.03 -3.71 -4.89
CA LEU A 68 4.91 -3.99 -3.76
C LEU A 68 5.47 -5.42 -3.78
N VAL A 69 4.65 -6.44 -4.12
CA VAL A 69 5.12 -7.82 -4.30
C VAL A 69 6.16 -7.92 -5.40
N LEU A 70 5.86 -7.33 -6.56
CA LEU A 70 6.78 -7.34 -7.71
C LEU A 70 8.02 -6.49 -7.47
N GLY A 71 7.93 -5.48 -6.61
CA GLY A 71 9.00 -4.52 -6.38
C GLY A 71 9.21 -3.63 -7.59
N LEU A 72 8.09 -3.33 -8.24
CA LEU A 72 7.99 -2.47 -9.39
C LEU A 72 7.41 -1.14 -8.94
N PHE A 73 8.06 -0.03 -9.31
CA PHE A 73 7.74 1.31 -8.86
C PHE A 73 7.57 1.41 -7.34
N THR A 74 8.47 0.77 -6.58
CA THR A 74 8.27 0.54 -5.14
C THR A 74 8.05 1.84 -4.37
N ARG A 75 8.76 2.91 -4.75
CA ARG A 75 8.58 4.24 -4.14
C ARG A 75 7.20 4.84 -4.43
N ILE A 76 6.70 4.69 -5.65
CA ILE A 76 5.38 5.21 -6.05
C ILE A 76 4.29 4.42 -5.32
N ALA A 77 4.38 3.08 -5.32
CA ALA A 77 3.45 2.22 -4.61
C ALA A 77 3.45 2.48 -3.09
N ALA A 78 4.63 2.66 -2.49
CA ALA A 78 4.76 3.02 -1.08
C ALA A 78 4.23 4.42 -0.75
N GLY A 79 4.38 5.38 -1.67
CA GLY A 79 3.79 6.71 -1.55
C GLY A 79 2.26 6.66 -1.57
N ALA A 80 1.68 5.92 -2.51
CA ALA A 80 0.24 5.69 -2.59
C ALA A 80 -0.29 4.96 -1.34
N ALA A 81 0.42 3.92 -0.87
CA ALA A 81 0.10 3.22 0.37
C ALA A 81 0.11 4.16 1.59
N SER A 82 1.14 4.99 1.71
CA SER A 82 1.28 5.96 2.81
C SER A 82 0.14 6.98 2.81
N PHE A 83 -0.24 7.46 1.62
CA PHE A 83 -1.36 8.38 1.47
C PHE A 83 -2.69 7.75 1.89
N ILE A 84 -2.99 6.53 1.41
CA ILE A 84 -4.22 5.80 1.76
C ILE A 84 -4.28 5.52 3.26
N LEU A 85 -3.20 5.01 3.86
CA LEU A 85 -3.14 4.71 5.30
C LEU A 85 -3.33 5.98 6.14
N THR A 86 -2.70 7.08 5.74
CA THR A 86 -2.87 8.37 6.42
C THR A 86 -4.33 8.83 6.34
N ALA A 87 -4.95 8.75 5.17
CA ALA A 87 -6.35 9.12 4.98
C ALA A 87 -7.27 8.27 5.86
N ILE A 88 -7.06 6.94 5.91
CA ILE A 88 -7.83 6.02 6.78
C ILE A 88 -7.68 6.40 8.24
N ILE A 89 -6.44 6.58 8.73
CA ILE A 89 -6.17 6.93 10.13
C ILE A 89 -6.89 8.23 10.51
N LEU A 90 -6.76 9.28 9.69
CA LEU A 90 -7.38 10.58 9.98
C LEU A 90 -8.90 10.48 9.94
N VAL A 91 -9.47 9.84 8.93
CA VAL A 91 -10.93 9.73 8.78
C VAL A 91 -11.54 8.93 9.93
N PHE A 92 -10.98 7.77 10.29
CA PHE A 92 -11.49 6.99 11.41
C PHE A 92 -11.29 7.68 12.76
N TRP A 93 -10.17 8.37 12.96
CA TRP A 93 -9.92 9.14 14.17
C TRP A 93 -10.95 10.27 14.35
N PHE A 94 -11.18 11.09 13.32
CA PHE A 94 -12.06 12.26 13.42
C PHE A 94 -13.55 11.94 13.28
N LYS A 95 -13.92 10.91 12.51
CA LYS A 95 -15.34 10.59 12.24
C LYS A 95 -15.91 9.53 13.18
N GLN A 96 -15.10 8.57 13.61
CA GLN A 96 -15.56 7.44 14.42
C GLN A 96 -14.88 7.39 15.80
N HIS A 97 -13.89 8.25 16.07
CA HIS A 97 -13.10 8.23 17.32
C HIS A 97 -12.43 6.88 17.58
N ILE A 98 -12.14 6.12 16.52
CA ILE A 98 -11.47 4.82 16.59
C ILE A 98 -9.99 5.01 16.29
N PHE A 99 -9.14 4.53 17.20
CA PHE A 99 -7.70 4.49 16.96
C PHE A 99 -7.29 3.18 16.31
N LEU A 100 -6.64 3.27 15.14
CA LEU A 100 -6.22 2.14 14.33
C LEU A 100 -4.71 1.90 14.47
N GLN A 101 -4.29 1.22 15.54
CA GLN A 101 -2.86 1.00 15.87
C GLN A 101 -2.11 0.26 14.75
N ARG A 102 -2.79 -0.70 14.11
CA ARG A 102 -2.24 -1.47 12.98
C ARG A 102 -1.80 -0.54 11.85
N ASP A 103 -2.68 0.39 11.46
CA ASP A 103 -2.45 1.26 10.29
C ASP A 103 -1.31 2.25 10.53
N VAL A 104 -1.06 2.64 11.79
CA VAL A 104 0.14 3.43 12.15
C VAL A 104 1.42 2.62 11.91
N GLY A 105 1.45 1.34 12.29
CA GLY A 105 2.58 0.46 12.02
C GLY A 105 2.82 0.25 10.51
N LEU A 106 1.74 0.03 9.75
CA LEU A 106 1.81 -0.11 8.30
C LEU A 106 2.26 1.18 7.62
N LEU A 107 1.84 2.34 8.13
CA LEU A 107 2.26 3.64 7.62
C LEU A 107 3.77 3.81 7.83
N ALA A 108 4.31 3.42 8.99
CA ALA A 108 5.75 3.45 9.22
C ALA A 108 6.51 2.56 8.22
N MET A 109 5.99 1.36 7.93
CA MET A 109 6.57 0.47 6.90
C MET A 109 6.51 1.11 5.51
N ALA A 110 5.38 1.72 5.14
CA ALA A 110 5.19 2.38 3.85
C ALA A 110 6.13 3.59 3.70
N LEU A 111 6.27 4.42 4.73
CA LEU A 111 7.20 5.55 4.75
C LEU A 111 8.65 5.08 4.65
N PHE A 112 9.02 4.00 5.34
CA PHE A 112 10.34 3.41 5.22
C PHE A 112 10.64 3.00 3.76
N LEU A 113 9.71 2.31 3.09
CA LEU A 113 9.86 1.90 1.69
C LEU A 113 9.83 3.09 0.71
N LEU A 114 9.07 4.14 1.02
CA LEU A 114 9.05 5.37 0.23
C LEU A 114 10.42 6.05 0.24
N LEU A 115 11.05 6.16 1.41
CA LEU A 115 12.34 6.82 1.57
C LEU A 115 13.51 5.95 1.05
N ASN A 116 13.50 4.65 1.39
CA ASN A 116 14.62 3.76 1.09
C ASN A 116 14.49 3.03 -0.27
N GLY A 117 13.28 2.92 -0.83
CA GLY A 117 13.00 2.14 -2.03
C GLY A 117 12.85 0.63 -1.77
N GLY A 118 12.74 -0.15 -2.85
CA GLY A 118 12.40 -1.57 -2.80
C GLY A 118 13.54 -2.58 -2.63
N GLY A 119 14.76 -2.11 -2.35
CA GLY A 119 15.95 -2.95 -2.16
C GLY A 119 16.51 -3.55 -3.46
N ARG A 120 17.59 -4.34 -3.35
CA ARG A 120 18.24 -4.95 -4.54
C ARG A 120 17.47 -6.11 -5.16
N LEU A 121 16.51 -6.68 -4.43
CA LEU A 121 15.69 -7.84 -4.82
C LEU A 121 14.36 -7.45 -5.50
N GLY A 122 14.15 -6.17 -5.83
CA GLY A 122 12.99 -5.70 -6.59
C GLY A 122 13.22 -5.63 -8.10
N LEU A 123 12.14 -5.79 -8.89
CA LEU A 123 12.18 -5.61 -10.34
C LEU A 123 12.57 -4.19 -10.78
N ASP A 124 12.45 -3.19 -9.89
CA ASP A 124 12.97 -1.83 -10.09
C ASP A 124 14.44 -1.81 -10.52
N ARG A 125 15.25 -2.76 -10.02
CA ARG A 125 16.65 -2.89 -10.44
C ARG A 125 16.77 -3.35 -11.89
N TYR A 126 15.94 -4.30 -12.31
CA TYR A 126 15.96 -4.83 -13.67
C TYR A 126 15.59 -3.76 -14.70
N VAL A 127 14.54 -2.97 -14.42
CA VAL A 127 14.11 -1.86 -15.30
C VAL A 127 15.19 -0.76 -15.37
N ARG A 128 15.80 -0.39 -14.23
CA ARG A 128 16.87 0.61 -14.20
C ARG A 128 18.12 0.18 -15.00
N VAL A 129 18.52 -1.08 -14.87
CA VAL A 129 19.71 -1.61 -15.58
C VAL A 129 19.46 -1.67 -17.08
N ARG A 130 18.29 -2.12 -17.53
CA ARG A 130 17.95 -2.13 -18.97
C ARG A 130 17.92 -0.72 -19.59
N GLY A 131 17.31 0.25 -18.93
CA GLY A 131 17.26 1.63 -19.44
C GLY A 131 18.64 2.31 -19.55
N MET A 132 19.65 1.82 -18.85
CA MET A 132 21.04 2.28 -19.02
C MET A 132 21.74 1.61 -20.21
N LEU A 133 21.39 0.37 -20.54
CA LEU A 133 21.98 -0.37 -21.66
C LEU A 133 21.42 0.07 -23.03
N GLU A 134 20.19 0.58 -23.08
CA GLU A 134 19.60 1.12 -24.31
C GLU A 134 20.05 2.55 -24.65
N LYS A 135 20.76 3.22 -23.73
CA LYS A 135 21.26 4.59 -23.89
C LYS A 135 22.75 4.69 -24.27
N ASN A 136 23.47 3.57 -24.32
CA ASN A 136 24.86 3.46 -24.77
C ASN A 136 24.93 2.72 -26.09
#